data_AF-A0A9E0WXI8-F1
#
_entry.id   AF-A0A9E0WXI8-F1
#
_cell.length_a   1.000
_cell.length_b   1.000
_cell.length_c   1.000
_cell.angle_alpha   90.00
_cell.angle_beta   90.00
_cell.angle_gamma   90.00
#
_symmetry.space_group_name_H-M   'P 1'
#
loop_
_entity.id
_entity.type
_entity.pdbx_description
1 polymer ?
#
loop_
_entity_poly.entity_id
_entity_poly.type
_entity_poly.pdbx_seq_one_letter_code
_entity_poly.pdbx_strand_id
1 'polypeptide(L)' 'MSETGFDETPEVTSRLLHEFAAEGLVNIVGGCCGTTPDHIGAIARAVGPLAPRGVQAAGFYKEAA' A
#
# COMPACT_ATOMS: atom_id res chain seq x y z
N MET A 1 16.95 1.13 12.43
CA MET A 1 16.28 -0.14 12.75
C MET A 1 15.06 0.18 13.59
N SER A 2 13.87 -0.29 13.22
CA SER A 2 12.66 -0.12 14.03
C SER A 2 12.64 -1.11 15.21
N GLU A 3 11.76 -0.85 16.18
CA GLU A 3 11.56 -1.68 17.38
C GLU A 3 11.15 -3.13 17.07
N THR A 4 10.71 -3.43 15.85
CA THR A 4 10.27 -4.77 15.43
C THR A 4 11.40 -5.62 14.86
N GLY A 5 12.62 -5.08 14.75
CA GLY A 5 13.75 -5.73 14.09
C GLY A 5 13.76 -5.57 12.56
N PHE A 6 12.80 -4.83 12.00
CA PHE A 6 12.76 -4.45 10.58
C PHE A 6 13.25 -3.01 10.40
N ASP A 7 13.88 -2.68 9.27
CA ASP A 7 14.48 -1.35 9.08
C ASP A 7 13.50 -0.25 8.70
N GLU A 8 12.34 -0.61 8.16
CA GLU A 8 11.33 0.34 7.73
C GLU A 8 10.59 0.95 8.92
N THR A 9 10.42 2.27 8.89
CA THR A 9 9.62 3.03 9.87
C THR A 9 8.24 3.35 9.29
N PRO A 10 7.26 3.78 10.11
CA PRO A 10 5.95 4.22 9.61
C PRO A 10 6.03 5.25 8.48
N GLU A 11 6.95 6.21 8.58
CA GLU A 11 7.16 7.27 7.60
C GLU A 11 7.74 6.73 6.29
N VAL A 12 8.71 5.81 6.37
CA VAL A 12 9.34 5.21 5.18
C VAL A 12 8.31 4.37 4.42
N THR A 13 7.64 3.44 5.09
CA THR A 13 6.67 2.55 4.44
C THR A 13 5.50 3.34 3.85
N SER A 14 4.95 4.32 4.58
CA SER A 14 3.82 5.13 4.11
C SER A 14 4.17 6.01 2.91
N ARG A 15 5.38 6.57 2.86
CA ARG A 15 5.86 7.32 1.69
C ARG A 15 5.96 6.44 0.44
N LEU A 16 6.57 5.26 0.55
CA LEU A 16 6.72 4.36 -0.60
C LEU A 16 5.35 3.91 -1.13
N LEU A 17 4.42 3.59 -0.24
CA LEU A 17 3.05 3.22 -0.62
C LEU A 17 2.26 4.39 -1.22
N HIS A 18 2.49 5.62 -0.76
CA HIS A 18 1.92 6.81 -1.39
C HIS A 18 2.39 6.96 -2.83
N GLU A 19 3.68 6.77 -3.11
CA GLU A 19 4.23 6.85 -4.46
C GLU A 19 3.56 5.82 -5.40
N PHE A 20 3.40 4.57 -4.96
CA PHE A 20 2.66 3.55 -5.73
C PHE A 20 1.18 3.88 -5.93
N ALA A 21 0.53 4.44 -4.92
CA ALA A 21 -0.88 4.84 -5.01
C ALA A 21 -1.04 6.04 -5.96
N ALA A 22 -0.14 7.02 -5.90
CA ALA A 22 -0.16 8.20 -6.76
C ALA A 22 0.07 7.86 -8.24
N GLU A 23 0.89 6.83 -8.50
CA GLU A 23 1.09 6.27 -9.84
C GLU A 23 -0.06 5.35 -10.30
N GLY A 24 -1.07 5.12 -9.46
CA GLY A 24 -2.22 4.28 -9.80
C GLY A 24 -1.83 2.81 -10.00
N LEU A 25 -0.85 2.32 -9.24
CA LEU A 25 -0.38 0.93 -9.34
C LEU A 25 -1.13 -0.03 -8.42
N VAL A 26 -1.71 0.48 -7.33
CA VAL A 26 -2.28 -0.33 -6.25
C VAL A 26 -3.74 0.00 -5.98
N ASN A 27 -4.47 -0.99 -5.47
CA ASN A 27 -5.85 -0.85 -4.97
C ASN A 27 -5.98 -1.22 -3.48
N ILE A 28 -5.08 -2.06 -2.99
CA ILE A 28 -5.07 -2.53 -1.61
C ILE A 28 -3.62 -2.41 -1.13
N VAL A 29 -3.45 -1.74 0.01
CA VAL A 29 -2.18 -1.60 0.69
C VAL A 29 -2.39 -1.88 2.18
N GLY A 30 -1.33 -2.35 2.84
CA GLY A 30 -1.36 -2.73 4.25
C GLY A 30 0.04 -3.06 4.70
N GLY A 31 0.16 -4.03 5.61
CA GLY A 31 1.47 -4.52 6.03
C GLY A 31 1.43 -5.98 6.49
N CYS A 32 2.61 -6.48 6.81
CA CYS A 32 2.85 -7.88 7.16
C CYS A 32 3.77 -7.93 8.39
N CYS A 33 4.81 -8.76 8.38
CA CYS A 33 5.80 -8.82 9.45
C CYS A 33 6.47 -7.45 9.66
N GLY A 34 6.61 -7.06 10.93
CA GLY A 34 7.25 -5.79 11.31
C GLY A 34 6.37 -4.55 11.23
N THR A 35 5.21 -4.62 10.56
CA THR A 35 4.24 -3.52 10.52
C THR A 35 3.51 -3.38 11.85
N THR A 36 3.46 -2.16 12.39
CA THR A 36 2.75 -1.84 13.64
C THR A 36 1.48 -1.02 13.36
N PRO A 37 0.59 -0.79 14.35
CA PRO A 37 -0.54 0.11 14.20
C PRO A 37 -0.16 1.52 13.71
N ASP A 38 1.01 2.02 14.12
CA ASP A 38 1.52 3.33 13.66
C ASP A 38 1.82 3.33 12.16
N HIS A 39 2.36 2.23 11.64
CA HIS A 39 2.56 2.07 10.20
C HIS A 39 1.21 2.11 9.47
N ILE A 40 0.22 1.35 9.91
CA ILE A 40 -1.12 1.34 9.28
C ILE A 40 -1.76 2.73 9.32
N GLY A 41 -1.64 3.44 10.45
CA GLY A 41 -2.12 4.82 10.57
C GLY A 41 -1.41 5.79 9.63
N ALA A 42 -0.09 5.66 9.47
CA ALA A 42 0.68 6.47 8.53
C ALA A 42 0.30 6.18 7.07
N ILE A 43 0.16 4.89 6.72
CA ILE A 43 -0.28 4.45 5.39
C ILE A 43 -1.65 5.05 5.06
N ALA A 44 -2.63 4.88 5.95
CA ALA A 44 -3.99 5.39 5.75
C ALA A 44 -4.02 6.90 5.52
N ARG A 45 -3.23 7.68 6.27
CA ARG A 45 -3.11 9.14 6.06
C ARG A 45 -2.46 9.48 4.72
N ALA A 46 -1.43 8.74 4.32
CA ALA A 46 -0.67 9.03 3.11
C ALA A 46 -1.43 8.67 1.82
N VAL A 47 -2.22 7.59 1.82
CA VAL A 47 -2.95 7.12 0.63
C VAL A 47 -4.42 7.54 0.60
N GLY A 48 -5.04 7.86 1.74
CA GLY A 48 -6.47 8.16 1.85
C GLY A 48 -7.01 9.25 0.90
N PRO A 49 -6.24 10.32 0.58
CA PRO A 49 -6.68 11.33 -0.38
C PRO A 49 -6.61 10.92 -1.86
N LEU A 50 -5.99 9.78 -2.20
CA LEU A 50 -5.74 9.38 -3.57
C LEU A 50 -6.86 8.50 -4.13
N ALA A 51 -7.09 8.59 -5.45
CA ALA A 51 -8.03 7.72 -6.13
C ALA A 51 -7.43 6.31 -6.30
N PRO A 52 -8.22 5.23 -6.14
CA PRO A 52 -7.77 3.88 -6.43
C PRO A 52 -7.40 3.70 -7.91
N ARG A 53 -6.54 2.72 -8.21
CA ARG A 53 -6.23 2.30 -9.58
C ARG A 53 -7.50 1.85 -10.32
N GLY A 54 -7.72 2.43 -11.50
CA GLY A 54 -8.77 1.97 -12.42
C GLY A 54 -8.53 0.53 -12.88
N VAL A 55 -9.43 -0.38 -12.57
CA VAL A 55 -9.42 -1.75 -13.10
C VAL A 55 -10.35 -1.84 -14.30
N GLN A 56 -9.83 -2.29 -15.46
CA GLN A 56 -10.70 -2.62 -16.58
C GLN A 56 -11.40 -3.94 -16.30
N ALA A 57 -12.72 -3.96 -16.40
CA ALA A 57 -13.54 -5.16 -16.19
C ALA A 57 -13.38 -6.22 -17.30
N ALA A 58 -12.51 -5.98 -18.29
CA ALA A 58 -12.14 -6.99 -19.26
C ALA A 58 -11.29 -8.05 -18.55
N GLY A 59 -11.94 -9.14 -18.14
CA GLY A 59 -11.33 -10.21 -17.34
C GLY A 59 -9.96 -10.61 -17.89
N PHE A 60 -8.92 -10.36 -17.10
CA PHE A 60 -7.55 -10.79 -17.37
C PHE A 60 -7.46 -12.33 -17.50
N TYR A 61 -8.41 -13.04 -16.90
CA TYR A 61 -8.53 -14.50 -16.90
C TYR A 61 -9.68 -15.02 -17.78
N LYS A 62 -10.01 -14.35 -18.90
CA LYS A 62 -11.05 -14.85 -19.81
C LYS A 62 -10.83 -16.29 -20.29
N GLU A 63 -9.57 -16.74 -20.32
CA GLU A 63 -9.20 -18.10 -20.74
C GLU A 63 -9.10 -19.10 -19.58
N ALA A 64 -9.17 -18.66 -18.33
CA ALA A 64 -9.11 -19.54 -17.14
C ALA A 64 -10.47 -19.72 -16.44
N ALA A 65 -11.54 -19.11 -16.99
CA ALA A 65 -12.92 -19.21 -16.52
C ALA A 65 -13.71 -20.26 -17.32
#